data_AF-A0AAE0EXI2-F1
#
_entry.id   AF-A0AAE0EXI2-F1
#
_cell.length_a   1.000
_cell.length_b   1.000
_cell.length_c   1.000
_cell.angle_alpha   90.00
_cell.angle_beta   90.00
_cell.angle_gamma   90.00
#
_symmetry.space_group_name_H-M   'P 1'
#
loop_
_entity.id
_entity.type
_entity.pdbx_description
1 polymer ?
#
loop_
_entity_poly.entity_id
_entity_poly.type
_entity_poly.pdbx_seq_one_letter_code
_entity_poly.pdbx_strand_id
1 'polypeptide(L)'
;MQKIPGQARRNRLIFLKNRAESDPDNVEKELVYLQELGRQKPSEVIDRFEARKQPANEALVVEYMRALVNSGNISKYEQTKAADLNGETLGTLLGTLKNRCEGGMETTVPGQSGKAPLHVVLASPEGKGFGSFVKSLLGNLLMGFLIISTWFLCTGAIRKYVTGAQMRADVTTSVPNPNSRSSSSSSFAPKEYKKEDMPETSLKTFADVKGCDEAKYELEEIVQYLKNPTKFTRLGAKLPKGVLLVGPPGTGKTLLARALAGEADVPFFYRAGSEFEEMFVGVGSRRVRDLFAAAKKKTPCIVFIDEIDAIGGSRKDLESQSGGGRKTLNQLLVEMDGFEENNGIIVLAATNLAETLDPALTRPGRIDRQVHVSNPVSFTASDCFPFQMLRVNLNIAQW
;
A
#
# COMPACT_ATOMS: atom_id res chain seq x y z
N MET A 1 -33.04 44.37 -14.41
CA MET A 1 -33.41 43.32 -15.40
C MET A 1 -34.90 43.43 -15.70
N GLN A 2 -35.29 43.86 -16.91
CA GLN A 2 -36.69 43.95 -17.33
C GLN A 2 -37.33 42.55 -17.38
N LYS A 3 -38.48 42.38 -16.74
CA LYS A 3 -39.28 41.13 -16.77
C LYS A 3 -39.87 40.95 -18.18
N ILE A 4 -39.19 40.17 -19.02
CA ILE A 4 -39.73 39.72 -20.31
C ILE A 4 -41.04 38.96 -20.05
N PRO A 5 -42.15 39.28 -20.74
CA PRO A 5 -43.45 38.63 -20.53
C PRO A 5 -43.39 37.12 -20.79
N GLY A 6 -44.11 36.34 -19.98
CA GLY A 6 -44.03 34.87 -20.00
C GLY A 6 -44.33 34.23 -21.36
N GLN A 7 -45.13 34.87 -22.21
CA GLN A 7 -45.41 34.41 -23.58
C GLN A 7 -44.19 34.53 -24.50
N ALA A 8 -43.47 35.65 -24.46
CA ALA A 8 -42.25 35.84 -25.26
C ALA A 8 -41.16 34.82 -24.89
N ARG A 9 -41.09 34.44 -23.61
CA ARG A 9 -40.17 33.39 -23.13
C ARG A 9 -40.56 31.98 -23.63
N ARG A 10 -41.85 31.65 -23.69
CA ARG A 10 -42.33 30.37 -24.25
C ARG A 10 -42.06 30.28 -25.75
N ASN A 11 -42.34 31.35 -26.49
CA ASN A 11 -42.05 31.41 -27.93
C ASN A 11 -40.55 31.29 -28.21
N ARG A 12 -39.71 31.88 -27.36
CA ARG A 12 -38.25 31.73 -27.43
C ARG A 12 -37.81 30.29 -27.20
N LEU A 13 -38.40 29.57 -26.24
CA LEU A 13 -38.06 28.17 -25.99
C LEU A 13 -38.42 27.27 -27.18
N ILE A 14 -39.59 27.49 -27.79
CA ILE A 14 -40.02 26.76 -28.99
C ILE A 14 -39.08 27.06 -30.16
N PHE A 15 -38.70 28.32 -30.35
CA PHE A 15 -37.74 28.73 -31.37
C PHE A 15 -36.36 28.05 -31.18
N LEU A 16 -35.85 28.03 -29.95
CA LEU A 16 -34.58 27.38 -29.63
C LEU A 16 -34.65 25.86 -29.82
N LYS A 17 -35.78 25.23 -29.47
CA LYS A 17 -36.02 23.81 -29.72
C LYS A 17 -35.90 23.46 -31.20
N ASN A 18 -36.63 24.18 -32.05
CA ASN A 18 -36.62 23.93 -33.50
C ASN A 18 -35.22 24.14 -34.10
N ARG A 19 -34.47 25.13 -33.58
CA ARG A 19 -33.09 25.43 -34.02
C ARG A 19 -32.07 24.38 -33.57
N ALA A 20 -32.30 23.73 -32.44
CA ALA A 20 -31.47 22.64 -31.97
C ALA A 20 -31.78 21.34 -32.73
N GLU A 21 -33.07 21.08 -33.02
CA GLU A 21 -33.50 19.91 -33.78
C GLU A 21 -33.13 19.98 -35.27
N SER A 22 -32.94 21.18 -35.84
CA SER A 22 -32.49 21.31 -37.22
C SER A 22 -31.04 20.88 -37.46
N ASP A 23 -30.17 20.99 -36.44
CA ASP A 23 -28.73 20.70 -36.54
C ASP A 23 -28.23 19.95 -35.28
N PRO A 24 -28.45 18.63 -35.18
CA PRO A 24 -28.16 17.85 -33.97
C PRO A 24 -26.66 17.74 -33.64
N ASP A 25 -25.77 17.94 -34.62
CA ASP A 25 -24.31 17.90 -34.41
C ASP A 25 -23.77 19.22 -33.83
N ASN A 26 -24.55 20.30 -33.85
CA ASN A 26 -24.11 21.61 -33.35
C ASN A 26 -24.37 21.76 -31.85
N VAL A 27 -23.32 21.50 -31.07
CA VAL A 27 -23.33 21.53 -29.60
C VAL A 27 -23.77 22.89 -29.03
N GLU A 28 -23.40 24.01 -29.66
CA GLU A 28 -23.70 25.34 -29.12
C GLU A 28 -25.20 25.67 -29.17
N LYS A 29 -25.87 25.28 -30.26
CA LYS A 29 -27.32 25.49 -30.41
C LYS A 29 -28.10 24.68 -29.37
N GLU A 30 -27.64 23.45 -29.13
CA GLU A 30 -28.21 22.55 -28.14
C GLU A 30 -27.96 23.05 -26.71
N LEU A 31 -26.77 23.54 -26.40
CA LEU A 31 -26.44 24.09 -25.09
C LEU A 31 -27.33 25.29 -24.72
N VAL A 32 -27.53 26.22 -25.65
CA VAL A 32 -28.40 27.39 -25.44
C VAL A 32 -29.85 26.98 -25.18
N TYR A 33 -30.31 25.93 -25.87
CA TYR A 33 -31.63 25.37 -25.63
C TYR A 33 -31.73 24.72 -24.24
N LEU A 34 -30.78 23.86 -23.85
CA LEU A 34 -30.78 23.19 -22.54
C LEU A 34 -30.67 24.18 -21.38
N GLN A 35 -29.91 25.27 -21.53
CA GLN A 35 -29.80 26.33 -20.52
C GLN A 35 -31.15 27.02 -20.26
N GLU A 36 -31.88 27.34 -21.32
CA GLU A 36 -33.21 27.96 -21.19
C GLU A 36 -34.27 26.95 -20.73
N LEU A 37 -34.15 25.68 -21.14
CA LEU A 37 -35.02 24.60 -20.71
C LEU A 37 -34.82 24.26 -19.22
N GLY A 38 -33.57 24.12 -18.77
CA GLY A 38 -33.22 23.79 -17.39
C GLY A 38 -33.65 24.84 -16.37
N ARG A 39 -33.82 26.09 -16.80
CA ARG A 39 -34.41 27.17 -15.99
C ARG A 39 -35.92 27.02 -15.78
N GLN A 40 -36.64 26.36 -16.68
CA GLN A 40 -38.09 26.19 -16.59
C GLN A 40 -38.49 24.80 -16.09
N LYS A 41 -37.87 23.76 -16.67
CA LYS A 41 -38.20 22.36 -16.48
C LYS A 41 -36.91 21.51 -16.44
N PRO A 42 -36.27 21.42 -15.26
CA PRO A 42 -35.04 20.65 -15.12
C PRO A 42 -35.24 19.14 -15.36
N SER A 43 -36.43 18.59 -15.08
CA SER A 43 -36.73 17.17 -15.35
C SER A 43 -36.64 16.80 -16.83
N GLU A 44 -37.08 17.68 -17.72
CA GLU A 44 -37.10 17.44 -19.16
C GLU A 44 -35.67 17.41 -19.75
N VAL A 45 -34.73 18.15 -19.14
CA VAL A 45 -33.30 18.09 -19.48
C VAL A 45 -32.71 16.72 -19.14
N ILE A 46 -33.07 16.16 -17.99
CA ILE A 46 -32.61 14.85 -17.52
C ILE A 46 -33.10 13.76 -18.45
N ASP A 47 -34.41 13.73 -18.74
CA ASP A 47 -35.00 12.73 -19.63
C ASP A 47 -34.37 12.74 -21.02
N ARG A 48 -34.05 13.95 -21.55
CA ARG A 48 -33.44 14.11 -22.88
C ARG A 48 -32.00 13.62 -22.91
N PHE A 49 -31.24 13.83 -21.83
CA PHE A 49 -29.86 13.37 -21.69
C PHE A 49 -29.79 11.84 -21.46
N GLU A 50 -30.67 11.30 -20.60
CA GLU A 50 -30.74 9.87 -20.30
C GLU A 50 -31.25 9.04 -21.49
N ALA A 51 -32.12 9.60 -22.32
CA ALA A 51 -32.57 8.99 -23.58
C ALA A 51 -31.46 8.87 -24.66
N ARG A 52 -30.21 9.24 -24.33
CA ARG A 52 -29.02 9.21 -25.22
C ARG A 52 -29.23 9.86 -26.58
N LYS A 53 -30.08 10.89 -26.65
CA LYS A 53 -30.35 11.63 -27.90
C LYS A 53 -29.24 12.63 -28.26
N GLN A 54 -28.19 12.75 -27.44
CA GLN A 54 -27.18 13.80 -27.58
C GLN A 54 -25.75 13.27 -27.46
N PRO A 55 -24.80 13.85 -28.22
CA PRO A 55 -23.40 13.52 -28.11
C PRO A 55 -22.82 14.00 -26.77
N ALA A 56 -21.98 13.19 -26.14
CA ALA A 56 -21.35 13.51 -24.87
C ALA A 56 -20.32 14.63 -25.03
N ASN A 57 -20.69 15.85 -24.62
CA ASN A 57 -19.79 17.00 -24.55
C ASN A 57 -19.77 17.56 -23.12
N GLU A 58 -18.59 17.96 -22.63
CA GLU A 58 -18.36 18.50 -21.29
C GLU A 58 -19.35 19.61 -20.92
N ALA A 59 -19.63 20.54 -21.84
CA ALA A 59 -20.55 21.65 -21.59
C ALA A 59 -22.02 21.20 -21.37
N LEU A 60 -22.46 20.15 -22.07
CA LEU A 60 -23.81 19.59 -21.92
C LEU A 60 -23.95 18.79 -20.62
N VAL A 61 -22.89 18.09 -20.20
CA VAL A 61 -22.82 17.37 -18.92
C VAL A 61 -23.00 18.34 -17.74
N VAL A 62 -22.40 19.53 -17.81
CA VAL A 62 -22.56 20.55 -16.76
C VAL A 62 -24.03 20.99 -16.60
N GLU A 63 -24.76 21.20 -17.70
CA GLU A 63 -26.19 21.55 -17.63
C GLU A 63 -27.06 20.39 -17.16
N TYR A 64 -26.72 19.14 -17.52
CA TYR A 64 -27.36 17.95 -16.98
C TYR A 64 -27.18 17.85 -15.46
N MET A 65 -25.96 18.05 -14.96
CA MET A 65 -25.68 18.06 -13.52
C MET A 65 -26.46 19.18 -12.81
N ARG A 66 -26.52 20.39 -13.41
CA ARG A 66 -27.33 21.48 -12.88
C ARG A 66 -28.83 21.12 -12.82
N ALA A 67 -29.34 20.42 -13.82
CA ALA A 67 -30.73 19.96 -13.87
C ALA A 67 -31.02 18.88 -12.81
N LEU A 68 -30.09 17.95 -12.58
CA LEU A 68 -30.18 16.97 -11.48
C LEU A 68 -30.27 17.66 -10.11
N VAL A 69 -29.44 18.67 -9.89
CA VAL A 69 -29.45 19.47 -8.64
C VAL A 69 -30.77 20.19 -8.47
N ASN A 70 -31.23 20.88 -9.51
CA ASN A 70 -32.48 21.67 -9.45
C ASN A 70 -33.74 20.80 -9.31
N SER A 71 -33.72 19.56 -9.80
CA SER A 71 -34.86 18.64 -9.73
C SER A 71 -34.90 17.79 -8.46
N GLY A 72 -33.82 17.77 -7.66
CA GLY A 72 -33.72 16.93 -6.46
C GLY A 72 -33.65 15.42 -6.76
N ASN A 73 -33.50 15.01 -8.03
CA ASN A 73 -33.42 13.60 -8.44
C ASN A 73 -32.08 12.92 -8.08
N ILE A 74 -31.16 13.64 -7.44
CA ILE A 74 -29.82 13.14 -7.06
C ILE A 74 -29.89 12.00 -6.04
N SER A 75 -30.93 11.95 -5.21
CA SER A 75 -31.13 10.89 -4.21
C SER A 75 -31.21 9.49 -4.83
N LYS A 76 -31.66 9.37 -6.09
CA LYS A 76 -31.63 8.11 -6.86
C LYS A 76 -30.20 7.59 -7.11
N TYR A 77 -29.22 8.49 -7.13
CA TYR A 77 -27.82 8.21 -7.41
C TYR A 77 -26.94 8.27 -6.15
N GLU A 78 -27.44 8.79 -5.02
CA GLU A 78 -26.74 8.79 -3.72
C GLU A 78 -26.67 7.39 -3.08
N GLN A 79 -27.71 6.55 -3.26
CA GLN A 79 -27.77 5.25 -2.59
C GLN A 79 -26.89 4.16 -3.23
N THR A 80 -26.36 4.38 -4.44
CA THR A 80 -25.58 3.37 -5.17
C THR A 80 -24.07 3.49 -5.01
N LYS A 81 -23.54 4.47 -4.26
CA LYS A 81 -22.09 4.57 -3.94
C LYS A 81 -21.84 5.17 -2.55
N ALA A 82 -22.33 4.50 -1.51
CA ALA A 82 -21.80 4.62 -0.15
C ALA A 82 -20.55 3.73 0.03
N ALA A 83 -19.67 3.71 -0.98
CA ALA A 83 -18.34 3.15 -0.93
C ALA A 83 -17.42 4.15 -1.64
N ASP A 84 -16.33 4.49 -0.96
CA ASP A 84 -15.17 5.23 -1.44
C ASP A 84 -15.13 6.77 -1.29
N LEU A 85 -14.36 7.15 -0.24
CA LEU A 85 -13.29 8.16 -0.20
C LEU A 85 -13.52 9.42 0.65
N ASN A 86 -12.58 9.59 1.60
CA ASN A 86 -12.23 10.85 2.23
C ASN A 86 -11.89 11.91 1.16
N GLY A 87 -12.80 12.87 1.04
CA GLY A 87 -12.79 14.04 0.17
C GLY A 87 -14.22 14.56 0.23
N GLU A 88 -14.42 15.87 0.44
CA GLU A 88 -15.73 16.49 0.67
C GLU A 88 -16.83 15.76 -0.11
N THR A 89 -17.70 15.07 0.62
CA THR A 89 -18.78 14.26 0.04
C THR A 89 -19.50 15.03 -1.07
N LEU A 90 -19.94 14.33 -2.11
CA LEU A 90 -20.66 14.95 -3.22
C LEU A 90 -21.85 15.78 -2.70
N GLY A 91 -22.47 15.35 -1.60
CA GLY A 91 -23.47 16.11 -0.84
C GLY A 91 -22.98 17.44 -0.24
N THR A 92 -21.76 17.52 0.32
CA THR A 92 -21.17 18.79 0.81
C THR A 92 -20.86 19.78 -0.31
N LEU A 93 -20.30 19.30 -1.43
CA LEU A 93 -20.03 20.13 -2.60
C LEU A 93 -21.33 20.64 -3.25
N LEU A 94 -22.36 19.78 -3.31
CA LEU A 94 -23.69 20.14 -3.79
C LEU A 94 -24.41 21.11 -2.85
N GLY A 95 -24.24 20.96 -1.54
CA GLY A 95 -24.74 21.92 -0.55
C GLY A 95 -24.12 23.31 -0.73
N THR A 96 -22.80 23.37 -0.97
CA THR A 96 -22.13 24.64 -1.29
C THR A 96 -22.57 25.23 -2.63
N LEU A 97 -22.86 24.42 -3.64
CA LEU A 97 -23.36 24.90 -4.94
C LEU A 97 -24.81 25.41 -4.82
N LYS A 98 -25.66 24.71 -4.06
CA LYS A 98 -27.03 25.15 -3.77
C LYS A 98 -27.04 26.50 -3.05
N ASN A 99 -26.20 26.67 -2.03
CA ASN A 99 -26.04 27.94 -1.32
C ASN A 99 -25.51 29.07 -2.23
N ARG A 100 -24.66 28.77 -3.22
CA ARG A 100 -24.22 29.75 -4.24
C ARG A 100 -25.32 30.12 -5.23
N CYS A 101 -26.16 29.16 -5.62
CA CYS A 101 -27.30 29.40 -6.51
C CYS A 101 -28.44 30.20 -5.84
N GLU A 102 -28.57 30.11 -4.52
CA GLU A 102 -29.58 30.82 -3.72
C GLU A 102 -29.18 32.27 -3.35
N GLY A 103 -28.03 32.76 -3.84
CA GLY A 103 -27.67 34.18 -3.78
C GLY A 103 -26.88 34.62 -2.54
N GLY A 104 -26.25 33.68 -1.81
CA GLY A 104 -25.35 34.00 -0.70
C GLY A 104 -24.09 34.74 -1.18
N MET A 105 -24.01 36.04 -0.89
CA MET A 105 -22.91 36.92 -1.26
C MET A 105 -21.85 36.93 -0.15
N GLU A 106 -20.88 36.03 -0.21
CA GLU A 106 -19.60 36.19 0.51
C GLU A 106 -18.49 36.44 -0.50
N THR A 107 -18.01 37.69 -0.52
CA THR A 107 -16.84 38.11 -1.28
C THR A 107 -15.60 37.46 -0.68
N THR A 108 -15.12 36.40 -1.32
CA THR A 108 -13.73 35.95 -1.19
C THR A 108 -13.08 35.95 -2.56
N VAL A 109 -11.98 36.67 -2.66
CA VAL A 109 -11.11 36.73 -3.83
C VAL A 109 -10.58 35.31 -4.11
N PRO A 110 -10.59 34.82 -5.35
CA PRO A 110 -10.11 33.47 -5.64
C PRO A 110 -8.63 33.37 -5.24
N GLY A 111 -8.32 32.52 -4.24
CA GLY A 111 -6.94 32.21 -3.85
C GLY A 111 -6.60 32.23 -2.36
N GLN A 112 -7.54 32.45 -1.43
CA GLN A 112 -7.24 32.27 0.00
C GLN A 112 -8.30 31.40 0.70
N SER A 113 -7.92 30.16 1.02
CA SER A 113 -8.52 29.39 2.11
C SER A 113 -7.53 29.35 3.27
N GLY A 114 -8.01 29.70 4.47
CA GLY A 114 -7.19 29.92 5.67
C GLY A 114 -6.56 28.68 6.31
N LYS A 115 -6.56 27.52 5.65
CA LYS A 115 -5.81 26.33 6.11
C LYS A 115 -5.17 25.62 4.92
N ALA A 116 -3.84 25.76 4.84
CA ALA A 116 -2.90 25.20 3.87
C ALA A 116 -2.97 25.77 2.43
N PRO A 117 -2.02 26.64 2.02
CA PRO A 117 -1.96 27.10 0.62
C PRO A 117 -1.49 25.97 -0.29
N LEU A 118 -2.35 25.55 -1.21
CA LEU A 118 -2.01 24.69 -2.35
C LEU A 118 -1.18 25.52 -3.35
N HIS A 119 0.09 25.16 -3.50
CA HIS A 119 0.97 25.78 -4.48
C HIS A 119 0.57 25.31 -5.89
N VAL A 120 -0.21 26.10 -6.63
CA VAL A 120 -0.43 25.88 -8.06
C VAL A 120 0.69 26.61 -8.81
N VAL A 121 1.67 25.85 -9.30
CA VAL A 121 2.69 26.37 -10.21
C VAL A 121 2.04 26.57 -11.57
N LEU A 122 1.62 27.81 -11.84
CA LEU A 122 1.34 28.26 -13.20
C LEU A 122 2.69 28.48 -13.90
N ALA A 123 3.03 27.58 -14.82
CA ALA A 123 4.10 27.82 -15.76
C ALA A 123 3.63 28.86 -16.79
N SER A 124 3.92 30.13 -16.51
CA SER A 124 4.02 31.17 -17.53
C SER A 124 5.50 31.49 -17.76
N PRO A 125 5.97 31.61 -19.01
CA PRO A 125 7.38 31.76 -19.31
C PRO A 125 7.76 33.24 -19.22
N GLU A 126 8.32 33.68 -18.09
CA GLU A 126 9.03 34.95 -18.03
C GLU A 126 10.39 34.80 -17.35
N GLY A 127 11.41 35.25 -18.09
CA GLY A 127 12.81 35.06 -17.79
C GLY A 127 13.25 35.65 -16.46
N LYS A 128 14.05 34.87 -15.72
CA LYS A 128 14.79 35.34 -14.56
C LYS A 128 16.27 35.08 -14.75
N GLY A 129 17.03 36.15 -14.59
CA GLY A 129 18.42 36.28 -15.01
C GLY A 129 19.41 35.34 -14.33
N PHE A 130 20.44 35.03 -15.12
CA PHE A 130 21.63 34.21 -14.85
C PHE A 130 22.36 34.50 -13.53
N GLY A 131 22.16 35.69 -12.92
CA GLY A 131 22.86 36.11 -11.70
C GLY A 131 22.47 35.34 -10.42
N SER A 132 21.25 34.81 -10.31
CA SER A 132 20.82 33.99 -9.16
C SER A 132 21.47 32.60 -9.19
N PHE A 133 21.58 32.03 -10.39
CA PHE A 133 22.14 30.69 -10.60
C PHE A 133 23.65 30.65 -10.32
N VAL A 134 24.38 31.70 -10.75
CA VAL A 134 25.83 31.84 -10.48
C VAL A 134 26.10 32.00 -8.99
N LYS A 135 25.26 32.74 -8.24
CA LYS A 135 25.44 32.93 -6.79
C LYS A 135 25.27 31.62 -6.01
N SER A 136 24.30 30.79 -6.37
CA SER A 136 24.10 29.47 -5.72
C SER A 136 25.16 28.43 -6.10
N LEU A 137 25.65 28.47 -7.35
CA LEU A 137 26.78 27.62 -7.77
C LEU A 137 28.06 27.98 -7.01
N LEU A 138 28.37 29.27 -6.87
CA LEU A 138 29.55 29.73 -6.16
C LEU A 138 29.50 29.36 -4.67
N GLY A 139 28.33 29.48 -4.04
CA GLY A 139 28.13 29.09 -2.64
C GLY A 139 28.34 27.60 -2.40
N ASN A 140 27.79 26.74 -3.26
CA ASN A 140 27.95 25.29 -3.15
C ASN A 140 29.39 24.82 -3.42
N LEU A 141 30.10 25.49 -4.33
CA LEU A 141 31.50 25.18 -4.65
C LEU A 141 32.44 25.59 -3.49
N LEU A 142 32.17 26.72 -2.83
CA LEU A 142 32.90 27.18 -1.63
C LEU A 142 32.70 26.24 -0.44
N MET A 143 31.47 25.75 -0.23
CA MET A 143 31.15 24.81 0.85
C MET A 143 31.84 23.46 0.63
N GLY A 144 31.87 22.97 -0.62
CA GLY A 144 32.64 21.78 -1.00
C GLY A 144 34.16 21.93 -0.75
N PHE A 145 34.72 23.10 -1.05
CA PHE A 145 36.15 23.37 -0.81
C PHE A 145 36.50 23.41 0.68
N LEU A 146 35.60 23.92 1.53
CA LEU A 146 35.76 23.92 2.98
C LEU A 146 35.75 22.50 3.58
N ILE A 147 34.86 21.63 3.09
CA ILE A 147 34.80 20.23 3.56
C ILE A 147 36.08 19.49 3.18
N ILE A 148 36.56 19.66 1.94
CA ILE A 148 37.80 19.01 1.46
C ILE A 148 39.03 19.54 2.20
N SER A 149 39.11 20.85 2.44
CA SER A 149 40.14 21.51 3.25
C SER A 149 40.20 20.94 4.67
N THR A 150 39.04 20.79 5.31
CA THR A 150 38.94 20.26 6.67
C THR A 150 39.37 18.80 6.73
N TRP A 151 39.03 18.00 5.71
CA TRP A 151 39.47 16.61 5.60
C TRP A 151 40.99 16.49 5.43
N PHE A 152 41.60 17.39 4.66
CA PHE A 152 43.05 17.42 4.43
C PHE A 152 43.83 17.84 5.68
N LEU A 153 43.32 18.82 6.44
CA LEU A 153 43.92 19.25 7.70
C LEU A 153 43.83 18.18 8.80
N CYS A 154 42.67 17.52 8.93
CA CYS A 154 42.50 16.44 9.89
C CYS A 154 43.43 15.25 9.60
N THR A 155 43.58 14.85 8.34
CA THR A 155 44.48 13.74 7.97
C THR A 155 45.96 14.10 8.15
N GLY A 156 46.35 15.36 7.91
CA GLY A 156 47.69 15.86 8.20
C GLY A 156 48.03 15.90 9.69
N ALA A 157 47.08 16.31 10.54
CA ALA A 157 47.24 16.34 11.99
C ALA A 157 47.40 14.95 12.61
N ILE A 158 46.61 13.97 12.13
CA ILE A 158 46.70 12.58 12.59
C ILE A 158 48.05 11.96 12.22
N ARG A 159 48.59 12.22 11.02
CA ARG A 159 49.93 11.74 10.65
C ARG A 159 51.03 12.29 11.56
N LYS A 160 50.97 13.57 11.94
CA LYS A 160 51.95 14.18 12.87
C LYS A 160 51.83 13.65 14.30
N TYR A 161 50.62 13.33 14.75
CA TYR A 161 50.39 12.73 16.06
C TYR A 161 50.88 11.27 16.13
N VAL A 162 50.68 10.50 15.05
CA VAL A 162 51.11 9.09 14.99
C VAL A 162 52.63 8.94 14.80
N THR A 163 53.29 9.84 14.04
CA THR A 163 54.77 9.82 13.94
C THR A 163 55.48 10.43 15.15
N GLY A 164 54.85 11.35 15.89
CA GLY A 164 55.39 11.90 17.14
C GLY A 164 55.36 10.93 18.33
N ALA A 165 54.51 9.90 18.27
CA ALA A 165 54.38 8.89 19.33
C ALA A 165 55.37 7.72 19.22
N GLN A 166 56.20 7.67 18.16
CA GLN A 166 57.12 6.55 17.91
C GLN A 166 58.57 6.79 18.38
N MET A 167 58.90 7.99 18.87
CA MET A 167 60.21 8.30 19.48
C MET A 167 60.11 8.39 21.01
N ARG A 168 59.68 7.32 21.67
CA ARG A 168 59.83 7.17 23.13
C ARG A 168 59.64 5.72 23.58
N ALA A 169 60.37 4.79 22.96
CA ALA A 169 60.52 3.44 23.47
C ALA A 169 61.78 2.80 22.87
N ASP A 170 62.95 3.28 23.31
CA ASP A 170 64.20 2.54 23.18
C ASP A 170 65.01 2.79 24.44
N VAL A 171 65.14 1.77 25.30
CA VAL A 171 66.25 1.48 26.23
C VAL A 171 65.90 0.23 27.07
N THR A 172 66.85 -0.72 27.10
CA THR A 172 66.97 -1.96 27.90
C THR A 172 66.46 -3.31 27.33
N THR A 173 67.33 -3.91 26.51
CA THR A 173 67.86 -5.30 26.53
C THR A 173 67.24 -6.37 27.45
N SER A 174 66.79 -7.51 26.89
CA SER A 174 67.35 -8.87 27.17
C SER A 174 66.58 -10.06 26.51
N VAL A 175 67.32 -10.90 25.77
CA VAL A 175 67.15 -12.36 25.46
C VAL A 175 65.95 -12.84 24.59
N PRO A 176 66.19 -13.65 23.51
CA PRO A 176 65.13 -14.23 22.68
C PRO A 176 64.73 -15.65 23.12
N ASN A 177 63.42 -15.95 23.13
CA ASN A 177 62.87 -17.31 23.20
C ASN A 177 61.81 -17.47 22.10
N PRO A 178 61.92 -18.42 21.16
CA PRO A 178 60.99 -18.55 20.05
C PRO A 178 59.91 -19.57 20.40
N ASN A 179 58.74 -19.12 20.85
CA ASN A 179 57.48 -19.83 20.60
C ASN A 179 56.26 -19.02 21.07
N SER A 180 55.23 -19.08 20.24
CA SER A 180 53.89 -18.50 20.41
C SER A 180 53.74 -17.00 20.12
N ARG A 181 53.11 -16.68 18.97
CA ARG A 181 51.77 -16.09 18.88
C ARG A 181 51.52 -15.56 17.47
N SER A 182 50.61 -16.23 16.78
CA SER A 182 49.91 -15.73 15.60
C SER A 182 49.20 -14.42 15.95
N SER A 183 49.63 -13.33 15.33
CA SER A 183 48.91 -12.06 15.30
C SER A 183 47.69 -12.19 14.37
N SER A 184 46.57 -12.67 14.91
CA SER A 184 45.28 -12.48 14.25
C SER A 184 44.86 -11.03 14.46
N SER A 185 45.00 -10.22 13.42
CA SER A 185 44.36 -8.92 13.29
C SER A 185 42.87 -9.07 13.59
N SER A 186 42.42 -8.52 14.72
CA SER A 186 41.01 -8.44 15.08
C SER A 186 40.31 -7.46 14.15
N SER A 187 39.95 -7.93 12.95
CA SER A 187 38.88 -7.34 12.17
C SER A 187 37.62 -7.52 12.99
N PHE A 188 37.19 -6.44 13.63
CA PHE A 188 35.89 -6.31 14.26
C PHE A 188 34.83 -6.27 13.16
N ALA A 189 34.62 -7.41 12.49
CA ALA A 189 33.38 -7.69 11.81
C ALA A 189 32.43 -8.18 12.90
N PRO A 190 31.28 -7.51 13.13
CA PRO A 190 30.25 -8.15 13.91
C PRO A 190 29.90 -9.43 13.14
N LYS A 191 30.14 -10.59 13.78
CA LYS A 191 29.48 -11.83 13.38
C LYS A 191 28.00 -11.57 13.63
N GLU A 192 27.31 -10.99 12.65
CA GLU A 192 25.87 -11.15 12.51
C GLU A 192 25.66 -12.66 12.42
N TYR A 193 25.35 -13.27 13.56
CA TYR A 193 24.78 -14.60 13.59
C TYR A 193 23.47 -14.49 12.82
N LYS A 194 23.50 -14.87 11.53
CA LYS A 194 22.34 -15.09 10.68
C LYS A 194 21.45 -16.16 11.32
N LYS A 195 20.66 -15.74 12.31
CA LYS A 195 19.46 -16.44 12.75
C LYS A 195 18.40 -16.47 11.64
N GLU A 196 18.63 -15.70 10.57
CA GLU A 196 17.71 -15.46 9.48
C GLU A 196 17.47 -16.68 8.55
N ASP A 197 18.37 -17.66 8.49
CA ASP A 197 18.33 -18.72 7.46
C ASP A 197 17.86 -20.11 7.96
N MET A 198 17.48 -20.26 9.23
CA MET A 198 16.97 -21.54 9.75
C MET A 198 15.44 -21.58 9.74
N PRO A 199 14.82 -22.55 9.05
CA PRO A 199 13.39 -22.79 9.14
C PRO A 199 13.07 -23.25 10.55
N GLU A 200 11.96 -22.77 11.09
CA GLU A 200 11.38 -23.36 12.29
C GLU A 200 10.77 -24.71 11.90
N THR A 201 11.07 -25.76 12.67
CA THR A 201 10.28 -26.99 12.63
C THR A 201 9.04 -26.74 13.49
N SER A 202 7.88 -26.59 12.86
CA SER A 202 6.61 -26.40 13.55
C SER A 202 6.16 -27.70 14.21
N LEU A 203 6.25 -27.76 15.54
CA LEU A 203 5.76 -28.90 16.35
C LEU A 203 4.23 -28.92 16.54
N LYS A 204 3.50 -28.02 15.89
CA LYS A 204 2.04 -27.87 16.08
C LYS A 204 1.32 -28.53 14.91
N THR A 205 0.20 -29.19 15.22
CA THR A 205 -0.66 -29.90 14.25
C THR A 205 -2.05 -29.30 14.23
N PHE A 206 -2.92 -29.72 13.30
CA PHE A 206 -4.31 -29.23 13.27
C PHE A 206 -5.10 -29.63 14.52
N ALA A 207 -4.67 -30.67 15.24
CA ALA A 207 -5.23 -31.05 16.53
C ALA A 207 -5.03 -29.98 17.62
N ASP A 208 -3.95 -29.18 17.52
CA ASP A 208 -3.64 -28.12 18.48
C ASP A 208 -4.42 -26.83 18.23
N VAL A 209 -5.06 -26.71 17.05
CA VAL A 209 -5.88 -25.57 16.68
C VAL A 209 -7.34 -25.95 16.90
N LYS A 210 -8.05 -25.27 17.80
CA LYS A 210 -9.48 -25.51 17.99
C LYS A 210 -10.32 -24.55 17.15
N GLY A 211 -11.42 -25.06 16.58
CA GLY A 211 -12.32 -24.29 15.71
C GLY A 211 -11.77 -24.04 14.31
N CYS A 212 -12.39 -23.08 13.61
CA CYS A 212 -12.07 -22.69 12.23
C CYS A 212 -12.13 -23.86 11.23
N ASP A 213 -13.14 -24.72 11.34
CA ASP A 213 -13.26 -25.95 10.56
C ASP A 213 -13.34 -25.68 9.05
N GLU A 214 -14.02 -24.60 8.65
CA GLU A 214 -14.06 -24.12 7.26
C GLU A 214 -12.66 -23.77 6.74
N ALA A 215 -11.90 -22.99 7.51
CA ALA A 215 -10.53 -22.60 7.14
C ALA A 215 -9.58 -23.82 7.12
N LYS A 216 -9.72 -24.76 8.05
CA LYS A 216 -8.94 -26.01 8.05
C LYS A 216 -9.22 -26.86 6.82
N TYR A 217 -10.49 -26.97 6.41
CA TYR A 217 -10.88 -27.74 5.24
C TYR A 217 -10.25 -27.18 3.95
N GLU A 218 -10.26 -25.85 3.76
CA GLU A 218 -9.59 -25.22 2.61
C GLU A 218 -8.07 -25.41 2.65
N LEU A 219 -7.48 -25.37 3.84
CA LEU A 219 -6.05 -25.57 4.05
C LEU A 219 -5.61 -27.04 3.91
N GLU A 220 -6.51 -28.01 4.12
CA GLU A 220 -6.22 -29.44 3.99
C GLU A 220 -5.85 -29.83 2.55
N GLU A 221 -6.42 -29.17 1.54
CA GLU A 221 -6.05 -29.33 0.13
C GLU A 221 -4.56 -29.02 -0.08
N ILE A 222 -4.07 -27.96 0.58
CA ILE A 222 -2.68 -27.51 0.50
C ILE A 222 -1.75 -28.52 1.19
N VAL A 223 -2.14 -29.05 2.36
CA VAL A 223 -1.38 -30.11 3.05
C VAL A 223 -1.26 -31.34 2.16
N GLN A 224 -2.37 -31.76 1.54
CA GLN A 224 -2.38 -32.95 0.70
C GLN A 224 -1.48 -32.79 -0.52
N TYR A 225 -1.41 -31.58 -1.09
CA TYR A 225 -0.47 -31.25 -2.14
C TYR A 225 0.98 -31.33 -1.68
N LEU A 226 1.32 -30.68 -0.56
CA LEU A 226 2.69 -30.65 -0.04
C LEU A 226 3.21 -32.06 0.30
N LYS A 227 2.33 -32.95 0.76
CA LYS A 227 2.65 -34.37 1.00
C LYS A 227 2.88 -35.16 -0.29
N ASN A 228 2.13 -34.87 -1.36
CA ASN A 228 2.14 -35.66 -2.59
C ASN A 228 2.11 -34.79 -3.86
N PRO A 229 3.14 -33.96 -4.12
CA PRO A 229 3.12 -32.99 -5.22
C PRO A 229 3.00 -33.67 -6.60
N THR A 230 3.60 -34.84 -6.76
CA THR A 230 3.58 -35.62 -8.01
C THR A 230 2.17 -36.04 -8.45
N LYS A 231 1.26 -36.28 -7.50
CA LYS A 231 -0.12 -36.68 -7.80
C LYS A 231 -0.87 -35.54 -8.48
N PHE A 232 -0.68 -34.31 -8.00
CA PHE A 232 -1.35 -33.12 -8.51
C PHE A 232 -0.76 -32.65 -9.83
N THR A 233 0.56 -32.74 -10.01
CA THR A 233 1.20 -32.44 -11.31
C THR A 233 0.70 -33.36 -12.42
N ARG A 234 0.47 -34.66 -12.13
CA ARG A 234 -0.10 -35.62 -13.12
C ARG A 234 -1.54 -35.29 -13.52
N LEU A 235 -2.31 -34.72 -12.60
CA LEU A 235 -3.70 -34.30 -12.84
C LEU A 235 -3.79 -32.93 -13.55
N GLY A 236 -2.65 -32.26 -13.79
CA GLY A 236 -2.63 -30.91 -14.37
C GLY A 236 -3.17 -29.83 -13.42
N ALA A 237 -3.29 -30.12 -12.13
CA ALA A 237 -3.76 -29.16 -11.14
C ALA A 237 -2.67 -28.10 -10.91
N LYS A 238 -3.05 -26.82 -11.06
CA LYS A 238 -2.18 -25.68 -10.76
C LYS A 238 -2.23 -25.38 -9.26
N LEU A 239 -1.05 -25.28 -8.64
CA LEU A 239 -0.92 -24.93 -7.23
C LEU A 239 -1.21 -23.43 -7.04
N PRO A 240 -2.04 -23.03 -6.05
CA PRO A 240 -2.06 -21.64 -5.61
C PRO A 240 -0.68 -21.22 -5.11
N LYS A 241 -0.12 -20.17 -5.70
CA LYS A 241 1.20 -19.64 -5.30
C LYS A 241 1.15 -19.01 -3.91
N GLY A 242 0.03 -18.37 -3.61
CA GLY A 242 -0.18 -17.62 -2.39
C GLY A 242 -1.57 -17.81 -1.82
N VAL A 243 -1.65 -17.85 -0.49
CA VAL A 243 -2.89 -17.92 0.27
C VAL A 243 -2.91 -16.82 1.31
N LEU A 244 -4.00 -16.06 1.35
CA LEU A 244 -4.22 -14.98 2.30
C LEU A 244 -5.22 -15.41 3.37
N LEU A 245 -4.77 -15.46 4.62
CA LEU A 245 -5.60 -15.66 5.79
C LEU A 245 -6.15 -14.30 6.23
N VAL A 246 -7.48 -14.14 6.13
CA VAL A 246 -8.17 -12.90 6.48
C VAL A 246 -9.06 -13.15 7.70
N GLY A 247 -8.96 -12.31 8.71
CA GLY A 247 -9.90 -12.37 9.83
C GLY A 247 -9.53 -11.41 10.96
N PRO A 248 -10.41 -11.25 11.96
CA PRO A 248 -10.13 -10.36 13.08
C PRO A 248 -8.87 -10.80 13.86
N PRO A 249 -8.20 -9.88 14.58
CA PRO A 249 -7.05 -10.23 15.40
C PRO A 249 -7.46 -11.21 16.50
N GLY A 250 -6.52 -12.09 16.92
CA GLY A 250 -6.78 -13.07 17.97
C GLY A 250 -7.49 -14.36 17.54
N THR A 251 -7.87 -14.52 16.26
CA THR A 251 -8.48 -15.76 15.73
C THR A 251 -7.49 -16.90 15.47
N GLY A 252 -6.21 -16.72 15.83
CA GLY A 252 -5.21 -17.78 15.70
C GLY A 252 -4.67 -18.00 14.28
N LYS A 253 -4.73 -17.01 13.37
CA LYS A 253 -4.14 -17.09 12.02
C LYS A 253 -2.70 -17.60 12.00
N THR A 254 -1.84 -17.05 12.86
CA THR A 254 -0.43 -17.47 13.00
C THR A 254 -0.31 -18.91 13.54
N LEU A 255 -1.22 -19.34 14.41
CA LEU A 255 -1.26 -20.71 14.92
C LEU A 255 -1.71 -21.70 13.83
N LEU A 256 -2.71 -21.32 13.04
CA LEU A 256 -3.21 -22.11 11.92
C LEU A 256 -2.13 -22.33 10.86
N ALA A 257 -1.34 -21.30 10.53
CA ALA A 257 -0.23 -21.42 9.60
C ALA A 257 0.90 -22.33 10.12
N ARG A 258 1.23 -22.24 11.42
CA ARG A 258 2.19 -23.16 12.06
C ARG A 258 1.67 -24.60 12.06
N ALA A 259 0.38 -24.79 12.30
CA ALA A 259 -0.26 -26.10 12.26
C ALA A 259 -0.25 -26.71 10.84
N LEU A 260 -0.51 -25.90 9.81
CA LEU A 260 -0.41 -26.32 8.41
C LEU A 260 0.97 -26.90 8.09
N ALA A 261 2.02 -26.20 8.50
CA ALA A 261 3.39 -26.62 8.24
C ALA A 261 3.78 -27.91 9.00
N GLY A 262 3.31 -28.06 10.24
CA GLY A 262 3.53 -29.28 11.01
C GLY A 262 2.76 -30.47 10.45
N GLU A 263 1.54 -30.24 9.94
CA GLU A 263 0.75 -31.27 9.26
C GLU A 263 1.38 -31.72 7.95
N ALA A 264 1.94 -30.80 7.17
CA ALA A 264 2.64 -31.10 5.93
C ALA A 264 4.07 -31.64 6.13
N ASP A 265 4.62 -31.53 7.34
CA ASP A 265 6.02 -31.85 7.69
C ASP A 265 7.03 -31.16 6.76
N VAL A 266 6.84 -29.85 6.54
CA VAL A 266 7.72 -29.04 5.69
C VAL A 266 8.37 -27.90 6.49
N PRO A 267 9.57 -27.44 6.09
CA PRO A 267 10.20 -26.24 6.66
C PRO A 267 9.27 -25.03 6.69
N PHE A 268 9.18 -24.36 7.84
CA PHE A 268 8.37 -23.16 8.05
C PHE A 268 9.26 -21.92 8.21
N PHE A 269 9.12 -20.94 7.31
CA PHE A 269 9.77 -19.64 7.42
C PHE A 269 8.77 -18.61 7.91
N TYR A 270 9.01 -18.06 9.10
CA TYR A 270 8.15 -17.02 9.69
C TYR A 270 8.82 -15.64 9.60
N ARG A 271 8.09 -14.65 9.11
CA ARG A 271 8.46 -13.23 9.19
C ARG A 271 7.24 -12.37 9.50
N ALA A 272 7.38 -11.40 10.39
CA ALA A 272 6.37 -10.37 10.56
C ALA A 272 6.50 -9.30 9.45
N GLY A 273 5.39 -8.76 8.97
CA GLY A 273 5.35 -7.74 7.92
C GLY A 273 6.09 -6.47 8.32
N SER A 274 6.02 -6.12 9.61
CA SER A 274 6.77 -5.02 10.22
C SER A 274 8.29 -5.19 10.15
N GLU A 275 8.82 -6.41 10.03
CA GLU A 275 10.27 -6.63 9.82
C GLU A 275 10.75 -6.14 8.45
N PHE A 276 9.85 -5.87 7.52
CA PHE A 276 10.18 -5.35 6.20
C PHE A 276 10.01 -3.82 6.10
N GLU A 277 9.40 -3.21 7.12
CA GLU A 277 9.20 -1.77 7.26
C GLU A 277 10.39 -1.16 8.02
N GLU A 278 11.24 -0.42 7.31
CA GLU A 278 12.46 0.18 7.87
C GLU A 278 12.61 1.62 7.39
N MET A 279 13.22 2.48 8.21
CA MET A 279 13.50 3.87 7.85
C MET A 279 14.51 3.98 6.70
N PHE A 280 15.36 2.95 6.54
CA PHE A 280 16.37 2.90 5.50
C PHE A 280 15.82 2.26 4.23
N VAL A 281 15.70 3.08 3.18
CA VAL A 281 15.21 2.65 1.87
C VAL A 281 16.08 1.50 1.33
N GLY A 282 15.43 0.39 0.96
CA GLY A 282 16.07 -0.76 0.33
C GLY A 282 16.50 -1.87 1.29
N VAL A 283 16.52 -1.65 2.61
CA VAL A 283 16.78 -2.72 3.60
C VAL A 283 15.67 -3.78 3.54
N GLY A 284 14.40 -3.35 3.56
CA GLY A 284 13.26 -4.25 3.42
C GLY A 284 13.29 -5.06 2.13
N SER A 285 13.60 -4.42 1.00
CA SER A 285 13.70 -5.12 -0.31
C SER A 285 14.82 -6.16 -0.32
N ARG A 286 15.94 -5.92 0.37
CA ARG A 286 17.02 -6.91 0.51
C ARG A 286 16.57 -8.10 1.35
N ARG A 287 15.92 -7.87 2.50
CA ARG A 287 15.39 -8.94 3.36
C ARG A 287 14.40 -9.84 2.62
N VAL A 288 13.54 -9.26 1.78
CA VAL A 288 12.62 -10.03 0.93
C VAL A 288 13.38 -10.97 -0.01
N ARG A 289 14.42 -10.49 -0.71
CA ARG A 289 15.25 -11.34 -1.57
C ARG A 289 15.95 -12.45 -0.80
N ASP A 290 16.51 -12.12 0.37
CA ASP A 290 17.23 -13.07 1.21
C ASP A 290 16.28 -14.16 1.75
N LEU A 291 15.05 -13.80 2.16
CA LEU A 291 14.00 -14.74 2.56
C LEU A 291 13.66 -15.74 1.44
N PHE A 292 13.38 -15.25 0.24
CA PHE A 292 13.03 -16.12 -0.88
C PHE A 292 14.24 -16.93 -1.37
N ALA A 293 15.45 -16.40 -1.28
CA ALA A 293 16.67 -17.15 -1.58
C ALA A 293 16.91 -18.29 -0.56
N ALA A 294 16.56 -18.09 0.72
CA ALA A 294 16.60 -19.14 1.73
C ALA A 294 15.51 -20.20 1.51
N ALA A 295 14.28 -19.77 1.16
CA ALA A 295 13.17 -20.66 0.84
C ALA A 295 13.47 -21.55 -0.37
N LYS A 296 14.00 -20.98 -1.46
CA LYS A 296 14.44 -21.71 -2.68
C LYS A 296 15.45 -22.82 -2.40
N LYS A 297 16.26 -22.71 -1.34
CA LYS A 297 17.22 -23.74 -0.95
C LYS A 297 16.60 -24.90 -0.18
N LYS A 298 15.37 -24.75 0.36
CA LYS A 298 14.71 -25.70 1.26
C LYS A 298 13.34 -26.16 0.74
N THR A 299 13.14 -26.18 -0.57
CA THR A 299 11.93 -26.69 -1.22
C THR A 299 11.72 -28.19 -0.95
N PRO A 300 10.49 -28.66 -0.67
CA PRO A 300 9.24 -27.91 -0.52
C PRO A 300 9.15 -27.20 0.85
N CYS A 301 8.67 -25.95 0.89
CA CYS A 301 8.56 -25.19 2.14
C CYS A 301 7.40 -24.20 2.14
N ILE A 302 7.03 -23.76 3.33
CA ILE A 302 6.03 -22.71 3.55
C ILE A 302 6.73 -21.42 4.01
N VAL A 303 6.40 -20.31 3.35
CA VAL A 303 6.80 -18.96 3.77
C VAL A 303 5.58 -18.25 4.34
N PHE A 304 5.59 -17.93 5.62
CA PHE A 304 4.53 -17.21 6.31
C PHE A 304 4.92 -15.77 6.60
N ILE A 305 4.11 -14.84 6.11
CA ILE A 305 4.23 -13.40 6.35
C ILE A 305 3.01 -12.97 7.19
N ASP A 306 3.24 -12.67 8.47
CA ASP A 306 2.20 -12.10 9.33
C ASP A 306 2.06 -10.60 9.07
N GLU A 307 0.91 -10.00 9.36
CA GLU A 307 0.70 -8.53 9.26
C GLU A 307 1.20 -7.96 7.92
N ILE A 308 0.85 -8.62 6.80
CA ILE A 308 1.31 -8.21 5.46
C ILE A 308 0.85 -6.79 5.10
N ASP A 309 -0.20 -6.29 5.74
CA ASP A 309 -0.71 -4.92 5.63
C ASP A 309 0.32 -3.86 6.02
N ALA A 310 1.32 -4.18 6.86
CA ALA A 310 2.42 -3.27 7.19
C ALA A 310 3.23 -2.84 5.95
N ILE A 311 3.48 -3.74 5.00
CA ILE A 311 4.16 -3.43 3.74
C ILE A 311 3.24 -3.39 2.52
N GLY A 312 2.07 -4.00 2.64
CA GLY A 312 1.09 -4.18 1.57
C GLY A 312 -0.05 -3.17 1.61
N GLY A 313 -0.02 -2.15 2.47
CA GLY A 313 -1.05 -1.15 2.58
C GLY A 313 -1.33 -0.39 1.27
N SER A 314 -2.46 0.31 1.23
CA SER A 314 -2.88 1.07 0.06
C SER A 314 -1.93 2.23 -0.22
N ARG A 315 -1.76 2.56 -1.50
CA ARG A 315 -0.81 3.58 -1.96
C ARG A 315 -0.94 4.92 -1.24
N LYS A 316 -2.14 5.29 -0.77
CA LYS A 316 -2.39 6.53 -0.04
C LYS A 316 -1.72 6.56 1.35
N ASP A 317 -1.61 5.41 2.02
CA ASP A 317 -1.02 5.32 3.37
C ASP A 317 0.52 5.27 3.31
N LEU A 318 1.08 4.59 2.30
CA LEU A 318 2.54 4.50 2.09
C LEU A 318 3.20 5.77 1.55
N GLU A 319 2.43 6.77 1.12
CA GLU A 319 2.96 8.06 0.65
C GLU A 319 3.44 8.94 1.81
N SER A 320 2.87 8.78 3.01
CA SER A 320 3.29 9.50 4.23
C SER A 320 4.54 8.88 4.89
N GLN A 321 4.84 7.62 4.60
CA GLN A 321 6.00 6.92 5.12
C GLN A 321 7.07 6.74 4.03
N SER A 322 7.86 7.79 3.81
CA SER A 322 9.24 7.74 3.28
C SER A 322 9.56 6.70 2.16
N GLY A 323 8.68 6.45 1.18
CA GLY A 323 8.94 5.69 -0.06
C GLY A 323 9.52 4.26 0.04
N GLY A 324 9.85 3.76 1.24
CA GLY A 324 10.57 2.51 1.49
C GLY A 324 9.65 1.30 1.36
N GLY A 325 8.47 1.36 1.99
CA GLY A 325 7.49 0.26 1.94
C GLY A 325 7.04 -0.07 0.52
N ARG A 326 6.83 0.95 -0.34
CA ARG A 326 6.47 0.76 -1.76
C ARG A 326 7.52 -0.04 -2.54
N LYS A 327 8.81 0.23 -2.31
CA LYS A 327 9.90 -0.50 -2.96
C LYS A 327 9.97 -1.95 -2.47
N THR A 328 9.77 -2.17 -1.18
CA THR A 328 9.74 -3.51 -0.59
C THR A 328 8.54 -4.33 -1.08
N LEU A 329 7.36 -3.73 -1.16
CA LEU A 329 6.17 -4.35 -1.75
C LEU A 329 6.43 -4.78 -3.20
N ASN A 330 6.94 -3.86 -4.04
CA ASN A 330 7.26 -4.19 -5.43
C ASN A 330 8.27 -5.34 -5.53
N GLN A 331 9.26 -5.39 -4.64
CA GLN A 331 10.21 -6.51 -4.60
C GLN A 331 9.53 -7.83 -4.22
N LEU A 332 8.59 -7.81 -3.25
CA LEU A 332 7.80 -8.99 -2.89
C LEU A 332 6.98 -9.47 -4.09
N LEU A 333 6.33 -8.57 -4.83
CA LEU A 333 5.58 -8.89 -6.04
C LEU A 333 6.47 -9.52 -7.13
N VAL A 334 7.67 -8.97 -7.34
CA VAL A 334 8.63 -9.51 -8.31
C VAL A 334 9.09 -10.91 -7.92
N GLU A 335 9.37 -11.16 -6.64
CA GLU A 335 9.74 -12.51 -6.20
C GLU A 335 8.57 -13.48 -6.37
N MET A 336 7.33 -13.10 -6.01
CA MET A 336 6.15 -13.94 -6.18
C MET A 336 5.84 -14.28 -7.65
N ASP A 337 6.02 -13.32 -8.55
CA ASP A 337 5.85 -13.53 -10.00
C ASP A 337 6.99 -14.38 -10.58
N GLY A 338 8.21 -14.24 -10.04
CA GLY A 338 9.44 -14.85 -10.53
C GLY A 338 9.55 -16.37 -10.34
N PHE A 339 8.60 -17.00 -9.64
CA PHE A 339 8.55 -18.45 -9.54
C PHE A 339 7.81 -19.06 -10.75
N GLU A 340 8.46 -20.00 -11.43
CA GLU A 340 7.76 -20.99 -12.26
C GLU A 340 6.69 -21.70 -11.41
N GLU A 341 5.56 -22.06 -12.04
CA GLU A 341 4.31 -22.54 -11.39
C GLU A 341 4.46 -23.85 -10.57
N ASN A 342 5.68 -24.36 -10.33
CA ASN A 342 5.92 -25.65 -9.70
C ASN A 342 7.18 -25.70 -8.80
N ASN A 343 7.62 -24.58 -8.23
CA ASN A 343 8.81 -24.54 -7.36
C ASN A 343 8.59 -25.07 -5.94
N GLY A 344 7.41 -25.62 -5.62
CA GLY A 344 7.11 -26.22 -4.31
C GLY A 344 7.18 -25.26 -3.12
N ILE A 345 7.13 -23.95 -3.37
CA ILE A 345 7.12 -22.89 -2.35
C ILE A 345 5.70 -22.34 -2.30
N ILE A 346 5.12 -22.32 -1.10
CA ILE A 346 3.79 -21.75 -0.86
C ILE A 346 3.93 -20.56 0.06
N VAL A 347 3.40 -19.42 -0.38
CA VAL A 347 3.39 -18.19 0.42
C VAL A 347 2.06 -18.09 1.15
N LEU A 348 2.11 -18.10 2.48
CA LEU A 348 0.97 -17.78 3.33
C LEU A 348 1.13 -16.33 3.83
N ALA A 349 0.10 -15.53 3.68
CA ALA A 349 0.06 -14.18 4.23
C ALA A 349 -1.11 -14.08 5.21
N ALA A 350 -0.96 -13.37 6.31
CA ALA A 350 -2.05 -13.07 7.22
C ALA A 350 -2.29 -11.55 7.28
N THR A 351 -3.56 -11.15 7.25
CA THR A 351 -3.98 -9.76 7.45
C THR A 351 -5.20 -9.70 8.34
N ASN A 352 -5.31 -8.62 9.10
CA ASN A 352 -6.54 -8.27 9.83
C ASN A 352 -7.49 -7.45 8.95
N LEU A 353 -6.94 -6.68 7.99
CA LEU A 353 -7.69 -5.80 7.10
C LEU A 353 -7.36 -6.17 5.65
N ALA A 354 -8.25 -6.91 4.98
CA ALA A 354 -8.08 -7.23 3.56
C ALA A 354 -8.39 -6.05 2.64
N GLU A 355 -9.24 -5.13 3.08
CA GLU A 355 -9.68 -3.95 2.33
C GLU A 355 -8.59 -2.88 2.15
N THR A 356 -7.63 -2.80 3.07
CA THR A 356 -6.52 -1.84 3.00
C THR A 356 -5.36 -2.35 2.14
N LEU A 357 -5.34 -3.63 1.79
CA LEU A 357 -4.26 -4.28 1.05
C LEU A 357 -4.22 -3.83 -0.42
N ASP A 358 -3.01 -3.64 -0.98
CA ASP A 358 -2.83 -3.27 -2.38
C ASP A 358 -3.44 -4.37 -3.28
N PRO A 359 -4.36 -4.02 -4.20
CA PRO A 359 -4.97 -4.98 -5.14
C PRO A 359 -3.96 -5.71 -6.02
N ALA A 360 -2.72 -5.23 -6.13
CA ALA A 360 -1.65 -5.93 -6.82
C ALA A 360 -1.29 -7.26 -6.14
N LEU A 361 -1.41 -7.39 -4.82
CA LEU A 361 -1.10 -8.63 -4.10
C LEU A 361 -2.15 -9.72 -4.35
N THR A 362 -3.42 -9.34 -4.42
CA THR A 362 -4.58 -10.26 -4.57
C THR A 362 -4.88 -10.65 -6.01
N ARG A 363 -4.03 -10.26 -6.97
CA ARG A 363 -4.19 -10.67 -8.37
C ARG A 363 -3.90 -12.16 -8.55
N PRO A 364 -4.63 -12.83 -9.47
CA PRO A 364 -4.31 -14.19 -9.88
C PRO A 364 -2.85 -14.31 -10.36
N GLY A 365 -2.16 -15.38 -9.95
CA GLY A 365 -0.73 -15.61 -10.12
C GLY A 365 0.13 -15.19 -8.92
N ARG A 366 -0.47 -14.60 -7.87
CA ARG A 366 0.20 -14.17 -6.63
C ARG A 366 -0.51 -14.77 -5.44
N ILE A 367 -1.43 -14.02 -4.83
CA ILE A 367 -2.35 -14.54 -3.81
C ILE A 367 -3.61 -14.98 -4.52
N ASP A 368 -3.67 -16.27 -4.84
CA ASP A 368 -4.77 -16.88 -5.60
C ASP A 368 -5.95 -17.26 -4.72
N ARG A 369 -5.69 -17.58 -3.45
CA ARG A 369 -6.70 -18.05 -2.50
C ARG A 369 -6.81 -17.11 -1.31
N GLN A 370 -8.04 -16.87 -0.87
CA GLN A 370 -8.34 -16.12 0.33
C GLN A 370 -9.15 -17.04 1.25
N VAL A 371 -8.63 -17.28 2.44
CA VAL A 371 -9.26 -18.13 3.46
C VAL A 371 -9.74 -17.21 4.56
N HIS A 372 -11.05 -17.18 4.79
CA HIS A 372 -11.63 -16.38 5.87
C HIS A 372 -11.58 -17.15 7.19
N VAL A 373 -10.86 -16.60 8.16
CA VAL A 373 -10.77 -17.13 9.52
C VAL A 373 -11.78 -16.38 10.38
N SER A 374 -13.00 -16.89 10.36
CA SER A 374 -14.11 -16.38 11.17
C SER A 374 -13.85 -16.59 12.66
N ASN A 375 -14.46 -15.74 13.47
CA ASN A 375 -14.50 -15.97 14.91
C ASN A 375 -15.27 -17.28 15.17
N PRO A 376 -14.81 -18.14 16.09
CA PRO A 376 -15.50 -19.39 16.38
C PRO A 376 -16.99 -19.17 16.73
N VAL A 377 -17.90 -19.72 15.92
CA VAL A 377 -19.35 -19.46 16.01
C VAL A 377 -20.02 -20.19 17.18
N SER A 378 -19.36 -21.20 17.75
CA SER A 378 -19.83 -21.96 18.89
C SER A 378 -18.68 -22.38 19.80
N PHE A 379 -18.06 -21.42 20.49
CA PHE A 379 -17.23 -21.76 21.64
C PHE A 379 -18.00 -21.40 22.90
N THR A 380 -18.53 -22.43 23.56
CA THR A 380 -18.62 -22.38 25.01
C THR A 380 -17.21 -22.13 25.53
N ALA A 381 -17.02 -21.06 26.33
CA ALA A 381 -15.71 -20.65 26.82
C ALA A 381 -14.90 -21.81 27.45
N SER A 382 -15.58 -22.85 27.93
CA SER A 382 -15.03 -24.11 28.45
C SER A 382 -14.09 -24.88 27.51
N ASP A 383 -14.07 -24.64 26.20
CA ASP A 383 -13.17 -25.38 25.29
C ASP A 383 -11.80 -24.72 25.08
N CYS A 384 -11.71 -23.39 25.24
CA CYS A 384 -10.44 -22.65 25.25
C CYS A 384 -9.77 -22.65 26.63
N PHE A 385 -10.57 -22.59 27.71
CA PHE A 385 -10.06 -22.55 29.09
C PHE A 385 -9.09 -23.69 29.49
N PRO A 386 -9.30 -24.97 29.14
CA PRO A 386 -8.42 -26.04 29.59
C PRO A 386 -7.01 -25.97 28.97
N PHE A 387 -6.86 -25.41 27.77
CA PHE A 387 -5.55 -25.34 27.10
C PHE A 387 -4.67 -24.19 27.60
N GLN A 388 -5.27 -23.04 27.92
CA GLN A 388 -4.54 -21.94 28.56
C GLN A 388 -4.04 -22.37 29.96
N MET A 389 -4.83 -23.13 30.71
CA MET A 389 -4.45 -23.65 32.04
C MET A 389 -3.45 -24.83 31.99
N LEU A 390 -3.49 -25.68 30.95
CA LEU A 390 -2.48 -26.74 30.76
C LEU A 390 -1.06 -26.19 30.62
N ARG A 391 -0.88 -24.95 30.11
CA ARG A 391 0.41 -24.26 30.12
C ARG A 391 0.81 -23.64 31.46
N VAL A 392 -0.15 -23.38 32.35
CA VAL A 392 0.13 -22.79 33.68
C VAL A 392 0.54 -23.87 34.69
N ASN A 393 0.04 -25.11 34.54
CA ASN A 393 0.34 -26.20 35.47
C ASN A 393 1.69 -26.93 35.27
N LEU A 394 2.51 -26.52 34.31
CA LEU A 394 3.83 -27.15 34.06
C LEU A 394 5.02 -26.44 34.71
N ASN A 395 4.80 -25.38 35.51
CA ASN A 395 5.89 -24.64 36.18
C ASN A 395 5.79 -24.59 37.71
N ILE A 396 4.89 -25.37 38.32
CA ILE A 396 4.73 -25.41 39.80
C ILE A 396 5.36 -26.68 40.41
N ALA A 397 5.86 -27.62 39.60
CA ALA A 397 6.48 -28.86 40.08
C ALA A 397 8.02 -28.85 40.15
N GLN A 398 8.66 -27.67 40.08
CA GLN A 398 10.13 -27.53 40.22
C GLN A 398 10.57 -26.40 41.17
N TRP A 399 9.87 -26.23 42.30
CA TRP A 399 10.38 -25.53 43.48
C TRP A 399 10.03 -26.28 44.75
#